data_AF-A0A9Q4GIY1-F1
#
_entry.id   AF-A0A9Q4GIY1-F1
#
_cell.length_a   1.000
_cell.length_b   1.000
_cell.length_c   1.000
_cell.angle_alpha   90.00
_cell.angle_beta   90.00
_cell.angle_gamma   90.00
#
_symmetry.space_group_name_H-M   'P 1'
#
loop_
_entity.id
_entity.type
_entity.pdbx_description
1 polymer ?
#
loop_
_entity_poly.entity_id
_entity_poly.type
_entity_poly.pdbx_seq_one_letter_code
_entity_poly.pdbx_strand_id
1 'polypeptide(L)'
;MLTEFGEAVRTKLRDAQRAYEAKEIAEALDATSEVLARARFTLPRKHMPTEPLEEFARHIVETDEMRGLVPVLFPRYLDFYHEQIRDGLDAEFVVEREIFEYLREKHTEALSESIEHGTRFYVTDDELSHGLALLDNMRVGVLVYDDEGGVLGYVFFASTRAREHFKGVYEDSKYDAERFKP
;
A
#
# COMPACT_ATOMS: atom_id res chain seq x y z
N MET A 1 -0.38 -37.87 -1.01
CA MET A 1 0.22 -36.78 -1.79
C MET A 1 -0.73 -36.40 -2.92
N LEU A 2 -0.86 -35.11 -3.22
CA LEU A 2 -1.58 -34.68 -4.43
C LEU A 2 -0.65 -34.79 -5.63
N THR A 3 -1.21 -34.96 -6.82
CA THR A 3 -0.47 -34.77 -8.09
C THR A 3 -0.21 -33.27 -8.30
N GLU A 4 0.69 -32.90 -9.22
CA GLU A 4 0.91 -31.50 -9.60
C GLU A 4 -0.39 -30.79 -9.99
N PHE A 5 -1.27 -31.47 -10.74
CA PHE A 5 -2.61 -30.96 -11.07
C PHE A 5 -3.46 -30.74 -9.81
N GLY A 6 -3.44 -31.69 -8.88
CA GLY A 6 -4.15 -31.57 -7.60
C GLY A 6 -3.65 -30.40 -6.74
N GLU A 7 -2.35 -30.11 -6.77
CA GLU A 7 -1.79 -28.94 -6.09
C GLU A 7 -2.23 -27.63 -6.73
N ALA A 8 -2.20 -27.55 -8.07
CA ALA A 8 -2.66 -26.38 -8.80
C ALA A 8 -4.15 -26.08 -8.54
N VAL A 9 -5.00 -27.12 -8.52
CA VAL A 9 -6.44 -26.98 -8.19
C VAL A 9 -6.62 -26.51 -6.74
N ARG A 10 -5.87 -27.09 -5.79
CA ARG A 10 -5.93 -26.67 -4.37
C ARG A 10 -5.55 -25.20 -4.20
N THR A 11 -4.53 -24.72 -4.89
CA THR A 11 -4.14 -23.31 -4.87
C THR A 11 -5.27 -22.42 -5.38
N LYS A 12 -5.84 -22.75 -6.56
CA LYS A 12 -6.97 -22.00 -7.12
C LYS A 12 -8.19 -21.95 -6.19
N LEU A 13 -8.51 -23.05 -5.51
CA LEU A 13 -9.62 -23.08 -4.54
C LEU A 13 -9.35 -22.18 -3.33
N ARG A 14 -8.11 -22.15 -2.83
CA ARG A 14 -7.72 -21.24 -1.75
C ARG A 14 -7.79 -19.78 -2.17
N ASP A 15 -7.32 -19.47 -3.37
CA ASP A 15 -7.37 -18.10 -3.90
C ASP A 15 -8.83 -17.65 -4.09
N ALA A 16 -9.70 -18.52 -4.61
CA ALA A 16 -11.12 -18.25 -4.74
C ALA A 16 -11.81 -18.03 -3.38
N GLN A 17 -11.50 -18.86 -2.38
CA GLN A 17 -12.04 -18.70 -1.04
C GLN A 17 -11.58 -17.39 -0.39
N ARG A 18 -10.30 -17.03 -0.53
CA ARG A 18 -9.77 -15.75 -0.04
C ARG A 18 -10.43 -14.56 -0.71
N ALA A 19 -10.63 -14.61 -2.02
CA ALA A 19 -11.33 -13.54 -2.75
C ALA A 19 -12.78 -13.39 -2.26
N TYR A 20 -13.46 -14.49 -1.91
CA TYR A 20 -14.80 -14.45 -1.32
C TYR A 20 -14.79 -13.84 0.10
N GLU A 21 -13.81 -14.21 0.93
CA GLU A 21 -13.64 -13.66 2.29
C GLU A 21 -13.24 -12.18 2.25
N ALA A 22 -12.53 -11.73 1.21
CA ALA A 22 -12.07 -10.36 1.02
C ALA A 22 -13.10 -9.45 0.33
N LYS A 23 -14.41 -9.75 0.42
CA LYS A 23 -15.45 -8.98 -0.27
C LYS A 23 -15.41 -7.49 0.07
N GLU A 24 -15.33 -7.15 1.35
CA GLU A 24 -15.30 -5.74 1.81
C GLU A 24 -14.06 -5.02 1.27
N ILE A 25 -12.92 -5.70 1.24
CA ILE A 25 -11.67 -5.17 0.65
C ILE A 25 -11.87 -4.93 -0.85
N ALA A 26 -12.42 -5.90 -1.57
CA ALA A 26 -12.64 -5.79 -3.02
C ALA A 26 -13.60 -4.64 -3.39
N GLU A 27 -14.62 -4.41 -2.56
CA GLU A 27 -15.56 -3.29 -2.70
C GLU A 27 -14.89 -1.94 -2.43
N ALA A 28 -13.97 -1.88 -1.45
CA ALA A 28 -13.22 -0.65 -1.11
C ALA A 28 -12.22 -0.20 -2.19
N LEU A 29 -11.77 -1.11 -3.07
CA LEU A 29 -10.79 -0.78 -4.10
C LEU A 29 -11.35 -0.02 -5.31
N ASP A 30 -12.69 0.01 -5.47
CA ASP A 30 -13.38 0.55 -6.66
C ASP A 30 -12.77 0.10 -8.01
N ALA A 31 -12.24 -1.13 -8.04
CA ALA A 31 -11.55 -1.68 -9.19
C ALA A 31 -12.46 -2.61 -10.00
N THR A 32 -12.32 -2.59 -11.32
CA THR A 32 -13.07 -3.51 -12.19
C THR A 32 -12.77 -4.98 -11.85
N SER A 33 -13.73 -5.87 -12.10
CA SER A 33 -13.54 -7.32 -11.90
C SER A 33 -12.33 -7.88 -12.66
N GLU A 34 -12.00 -7.30 -13.82
CA GLU A 34 -10.81 -7.66 -14.57
C GLU A 34 -9.52 -7.33 -13.79
N VAL A 35 -9.43 -6.15 -13.17
CA VAL A 35 -8.29 -5.79 -12.32
C VAL A 35 -8.24 -6.70 -11.09
N LEU A 36 -9.37 -6.86 -10.40
CA LEU A 36 -9.48 -7.69 -9.20
C LEU A 36 -9.15 -9.17 -9.45
N ALA A 37 -9.40 -9.70 -10.65
CA ALA A 37 -9.02 -11.08 -11.00
C ALA A 37 -7.50 -11.33 -10.97
N ARG A 38 -6.68 -10.27 -10.87
CA ARG A 38 -5.21 -10.33 -10.77
C ARG A 38 -4.69 -10.08 -9.36
N ALA A 39 -5.61 -9.87 -8.40
CA ALA A 39 -5.28 -9.62 -7.00
C ALA A 39 -4.81 -10.88 -6.29
N ARG A 40 -3.88 -10.71 -5.34
CA ARG A 40 -3.60 -11.66 -4.27
C ARG A 40 -3.96 -11.03 -2.95
N PHE A 41 -4.91 -11.64 -2.24
CA PHE A 41 -5.39 -11.15 -0.96
C PHE A 41 -4.66 -11.81 0.21
N THR A 42 -4.25 -10.97 1.16
CA THR A 42 -3.72 -11.34 2.47
C THR A 42 -4.62 -10.72 3.53
N LEU A 43 -5.29 -11.57 4.29
CA LEU A 43 -6.20 -11.18 5.36
C LEU A 43 -5.54 -11.37 6.73
N PRO A 44 -5.81 -10.49 7.71
CA PRO A 44 -5.32 -10.68 9.07
C PRO A 44 -5.91 -11.97 9.67
N ARG A 45 -5.11 -12.67 10.49
CA ARG A 45 -5.55 -13.87 11.22
C ARG A 45 -5.37 -13.68 12.71
N LYS A 46 -6.20 -14.35 13.52
CA LYS A 46 -6.14 -14.26 14.99
C LYS A 46 -4.75 -14.49 15.58
N HIS A 47 -3.96 -15.39 15.01
CA HIS A 47 -2.60 -15.71 15.49
C HIS A 47 -1.50 -14.89 14.79
N MET A 48 -1.85 -14.12 13.76
CA MET A 48 -0.93 -13.29 12.98
C MET A 48 -1.68 -12.08 12.39
N PRO A 49 -2.15 -11.15 13.25
CA PRO A 49 -2.98 -10.03 12.80
C PRO A 49 -2.19 -9.02 11.95
N THR A 50 -0.86 -9.01 12.07
CA THR A 50 0.05 -8.13 11.33
C THR A 50 0.50 -8.70 9.98
N GLU A 51 0.09 -9.92 9.60
CA GLU A 51 0.46 -10.56 8.33
C GLU A 51 0.30 -9.65 7.11
N PRO A 52 -0.80 -8.87 6.96
CA PRO A 52 -0.94 -7.95 5.82
C PRO A 52 0.15 -6.87 5.76
N LEU A 53 0.54 -6.30 6.91
CA LEU A 53 1.56 -5.25 6.99
C LEU A 53 2.96 -5.81 6.74
N GLU A 54 3.24 -7.02 7.21
CA GLU A 54 4.51 -7.71 6.97
C GLU A 54 4.69 -8.09 5.50
N GLU A 55 3.63 -8.59 4.84
CA GLU A 55 3.63 -8.84 3.40
C GLU A 55 3.84 -7.55 2.61
N PHE A 56 3.18 -6.45 3.01
CA PHE A 56 3.34 -5.14 2.39
C PHE A 56 4.79 -4.64 2.48
N ALA A 57 5.37 -4.63 3.68
CA ALA A 57 6.74 -4.21 3.91
C ALA A 57 7.74 -5.03 3.09
N ARG A 58 7.52 -6.34 2.94
CA ARG A 58 8.40 -7.20 2.13
C ARG A 58 8.45 -6.79 0.66
N HIS A 59 7.32 -6.39 0.08
CA HIS A 59 7.30 -5.93 -1.31
C HIS A 59 8.01 -4.58 -1.50
N ILE A 60 8.13 -3.76 -0.46
CA ILE A 60 8.84 -2.48 -0.49
C ILE A 60 10.36 -2.69 -0.49
N VAL A 61 10.88 -3.68 0.26
CA VAL A 61 12.32 -4.00 0.29
C VAL A 61 12.89 -4.36 -1.09
N GLU A 62 12.03 -4.82 -1.99
CA GLU A 62 12.42 -5.29 -3.31
C GLU A 62 12.32 -4.20 -4.40
N THR A 63 12.09 -2.92 -4.06
CA THR A 63 11.91 -1.82 -5.04
C THR A 63 12.90 -0.69 -4.87
N ASP A 64 13.24 -0.05 -5.99
CA ASP A 64 14.04 1.19 -6.02
C ASP A 64 13.17 2.44 -6.13
N GLU A 65 11.88 2.32 -6.50
CA GLU A 65 10.96 3.44 -6.73
C GLU A 65 9.57 3.15 -6.14
N MET A 66 9.10 4.06 -5.29
CA MET A 66 7.78 3.98 -4.70
C MET A 66 6.99 5.28 -4.87
N ARG A 67 5.73 5.16 -5.28
CA ARG A 67 4.72 6.22 -5.19
C ARG A 67 3.58 5.74 -4.30
N GLY A 68 3.23 6.49 -3.25
CA GLY A 68 2.27 6.00 -2.27
C GLY A 68 1.18 6.98 -1.83
N LEU A 69 0.06 6.40 -1.40
CA LEU A 69 -1.02 7.08 -0.69
C LEU A 69 -0.99 6.66 0.78
N VAL A 70 -1.06 7.61 1.70
CA VAL A 70 -0.89 7.38 3.13
C VAL A 70 -2.06 7.96 3.94
N PRO A 71 -3.21 7.24 4.01
CA PRO A 71 -4.31 7.58 4.92
C PRO A 71 -4.02 7.21 6.38
N VAL A 72 -3.28 6.12 6.60
CA VAL A 72 -3.03 5.57 7.93
C VAL A 72 -1.53 5.44 8.15
N LEU A 73 -1.07 5.95 9.29
CA LEU A 73 0.31 5.84 9.73
C LEU A 73 0.45 4.74 10.78
N PHE A 74 1.45 3.88 10.59
CA PHE A 74 1.85 2.91 11.61
C PHE A 74 3.23 3.29 12.16
N PRO A 75 3.31 3.95 13.34
CA PRO A 75 4.58 4.42 13.89
C PRO A 75 5.68 3.36 13.96
N ARG A 76 5.30 2.10 14.22
CA ARG A 76 6.23 0.96 14.29
C ARG A 76 6.95 0.63 12.97
N TYR A 77 6.46 1.14 11.83
CA TYR A 77 7.07 0.94 10.51
C TYR A 77 7.81 2.19 10.02
N LEU A 78 7.78 3.30 10.74
CA LEU A 78 8.46 4.53 10.33
C LEU A 78 9.97 4.33 10.19
N ASP A 79 10.59 3.66 11.16
CA ASP A 79 12.02 3.35 11.12
C ASP A 79 12.37 2.50 9.89
N PHE A 80 11.51 1.52 9.55
CA PHE A 80 11.67 0.70 8.35
C PHE A 80 11.63 1.55 7.07
N TYR A 81 10.62 2.41 6.89
CA TYR A 81 10.54 3.28 5.71
C TYR A 81 11.72 4.26 5.64
N HIS A 82 12.10 4.81 6.78
CA HIS A 82 13.21 5.72 6.89
C HIS A 82 14.54 5.06 6.49
N GLU A 83 14.76 3.81 6.89
CA GLU A 83 15.90 3.00 6.44
C GLU A 83 15.87 2.78 4.92
N GLN A 84 14.73 2.42 4.33
CA GLN A 84 14.64 2.23 2.87
C GLN A 84 14.96 3.52 2.09
N ILE A 85 14.48 4.68 2.57
CA ILE A 85 14.78 5.98 1.96
C ILE A 85 16.28 6.29 2.05
N ARG A 86 16.90 6.04 3.21
CA ARG A 86 18.35 6.22 3.40
C ARG A 86 19.17 5.31 2.49
N ASP A 87 18.68 4.10 2.25
CA ASP A 87 19.31 3.11 1.37
C ASP A 87 19.09 3.39 -0.12
N GLY A 88 18.35 4.46 -0.48
CA GLY A 88 18.28 5.00 -1.82
C GLY A 88 16.93 4.85 -2.53
N LEU A 89 15.87 4.47 -1.82
CA LEU A 89 14.51 4.42 -2.38
C LEU A 89 14.07 5.80 -2.89
N ASP A 90 13.75 5.93 -4.18
CA ASP A 90 13.11 7.13 -4.72
C ASP A 90 11.63 7.12 -4.35
N ALA A 91 11.29 7.84 -3.29
CA ALA A 91 9.95 7.85 -2.72
C ALA A 91 9.19 9.17 -2.99
N GLU A 92 7.90 9.04 -3.27
CA GLU A 92 6.96 10.16 -3.31
C GLU A 92 5.62 9.74 -2.71
N PHE A 93 5.08 10.56 -1.81
CA PHE A 93 3.89 10.25 -1.05
C PHE A 93 2.85 11.36 -1.17
N VAL A 94 1.59 10.97 -1.36
CA VAL A 94 0.43 11.80 -1.03
C VAL A 94 -0.03 11.37 0.36
N VAL A 95 -0.09 12.31 1.29
CA VAL A 95 -0.35 12.06 2.70
C VAL A 95 -1.49 12.96 3.14
N GLU A 96 -2.44 12.40 3.89
CA GLU A 96 -3.50 13.20 4.50
C GLU A 96 -2.92 14.22 5.47
N ARG A 97 -3.55 15.41 5.56
CA ARG A 97 -3.05 16.52 6.37
C ARG A 97 -2.84 16.14 7.83
N GLU A 98 -3.79 15.43 8.45
CA GLU A 98 -3.65 15.02 9.85
C GLU A 98 -2.42 14.14 10.08
N ILE A 99 -2.16 13.19 9.17
CA ILE A 99 -1.00 12.31 9.24
C ILE A 99 0.29 13.09 9.01
N PHE A 100 0.32 14.00 8.04
CA PHE A 100 1.50 14.81 7.76
C PHE A 100 1.85 15.74 8.93
N GLU A 101 0.85 16.35 9.56
CA GLU A 101 1.02 17.19 10.73
C GLU A 101 1.55 16.39 11.94
N TYR A 102 1.04 15.18 12.16
CA TYR A 102 1.59 14.27 13.16
C TYR A 102 3.07 13.95 12.91
N LEU A 103 3.46 13.64 11.67
CA LEU A 103 4.86 13.42 11.29
C LEU A 103 5.71 14.66 11.55
N ARG A 104 5.22 15.84 11.18
CA ARG A 104 5.92 17.11 11.39
C ARG A 104 6.17 17.41 12.86
N GLU A 105 5.21 17.10 13.73
CA GLU A 105 5.30 17.37 15.17
C GLU A 105 6.07 16.32 15.96
N LYS A 106 5.92 15.02 15.61
CA LYS A 106 6.44 13.90 16.40
C LYS A 106 7.67 13.23 15.80
N HIS A 107 7.89 13.41 14.51
CA HIS A 107 8.94 12.75 13.73
C HIS A 107 9.70 13.74 12.84
N THR A 108 9.91 14.98 13.33
CA THR A 108 10.51 16.10 12.57
C THR A 108 11.87 15.75 11.96
N GLU A 109 12.72 15.05 12.70
CA GLU A 109 14.06 14.64 12.24
C GLU A 109 13.94 13.65 11.07
N ALA A 110 13.19 12.56 11.24
CA ALA A 110 12.98 11.57 10.17
C ALA A 110 12.29 12.17 8.93
N LEU A 111 11.34 13.07 9.11
CA LEU A 111 10.70 13.80 8.01
C LEU A 111 11.72 14.67 7.26
N SER A 112 12.56 15.40 7.99
CA SER A 112 13.59 16.29 7.40
C SER A 112 14.64 15.48 6.64
N GLU A 113 15.17 14.41 7.25
CA GLU A 113 16.12 13.49 6.61
C GLU A 113 15.51 12.88 5.33
N SER A 114 14.25 12.45 5.38
CA SER A 114 13.58 11.89 4.20
C SER A 114 13.55 12.89 3.03
N ILE A 115 13.28 14.16 3.30
CA ILE A 115 13.27 15.23 2.30
C ILE A 115 14.68 15.53 1.77
N GLU A 116 15.69 15.55 2.65
CA GLU A 116 17.10 15.71 2.26
C GLU A 116 17.56 14.57 1.33
N HIS A 117 17.06 13.36 1.57
CA HIS A 117 17.26 12.19 0.71
C HIS A 117 16.39 12.19 -0.57
N GLY A 118 15.62 13.26 -0.81
CA GLY A 118 14.88 13.47 -2.08
C GLY A 118 13.43 13.00 -2.06
N THR A 119 12.93 12.53 -0.90
CA THR A 119 11.52 12.15 -0.76
C THR A 119 10.62 13.36 -0.99
N ARG A 120 9.57 13.17 -1.78
CA ARG A 120 8.59 14.22 -2.10
C ARG A 120 7.27 13.95 -1.39
N PHE A 121 6.78 14.93 -0.65
CA PHE A 121 5.49 14.87 0.02
C PHE A 121 4.49 15.83 -0.63
N TYR A 122 3.28 15.34 -0.85
CA TYR A 122 2.10 16.09 -1.27
C TYR A 122 1.06 15.91 -0.17
N VAL A 123 0.48 17.00 0.31
CA VAL A 123 -0.44 17.01 1.44
C VAL A 123 -1.84 17.30 0.92
N THR A 124 -2.79 16.43 1.24
CA THR A 124 -4.19 16.59 0.83
C THR A 124 -5.11 16.76 2.03
N ASP A 125 -6.22 17.49 1.83
CA ASP A 125 -7.34 17.57 2.75
C ASP A 125 -8.41 16.50 2.48
N ASP A 126 -8.31 15.79 1.35
CA ASP A 126 -9.23 14.73 0.98
C ASP A 126 -8.90 13.42 1.72
N GLU A 127 -9.94 12.66 2.06
CA GLU A 127 -9.80 11.32 2.62
C GLU A 127 -9.34 10.32 1.54
N LEU A 128 -8.26 9.60 1.81
CA LEU A 128 -7.72 8.57 0.94
C LEU A 128 -8.34 7.22 1.31
N SER A 129 -9.11 6.64 0.39
CA SER A 129 -9.85 5.38 0.63
C SER A 129 -8.98 4.17 1.01
N HIS A 130 -7.71 4.16 0.62
CA HIS A 130 -6.80 3.07 0.90
C HIS A 130 -5.33 3.51 0.86
N GLY A 131 -4.49 2.76 1.56
CA GLY A 131 -3.05 2.90 1.48
C GLY A 131 -2.56 2.28 0.19
N LEU A 132 -1.80 3.01 -0.60
CA LEU A 132 -1.33 2.55 -1.92
C LEU A 132 0.19 2.57 -1.97
N ALA A 133 0.78 1.57 -2.63
CA ALA A 133 2.16 1.58 -3.08
C ALA A 133 2.23 1.12 -4.52
N LEU A 134 2.56 2.05 -5.42
CA LEU A 134 2.98 1.74 -6.76
C LEU A 134 4.47 1.41 -6.70
N LEU A 135 4.81 0.15 -6.98
CA LEU A 135 6.15 -0.41 -6.88
C LEU A 135 6.66 -0.72 -8.29
N ASP A 136 7.72 -0.04 -8.71
CA ASP A 136 8.25 -0.11 -10.08
C ASP A 136 7.14 0.04 -11.17
N ASN A 137 7.35 -0.63 -12.31
CA ASN A 137 6.50 -0.59 -13.50
C ASN A 137 5.34 -1.60 -13.51
N MET A 138 5.22 -2.50 -12.52
CA MET A 138 4.19 -3.56 -12.57
C MET A 138 3.59 -3.99 -11.24
N ARG A 139 4.23 -3.66 -10.12
CA ARG A 139 3.78 -4.15 -8.81
C ARG A 139 2.93 -3.08 -8.13
N VAL A 140 1.87 -3.50 -7.47
CA VAL A 140 1.01 -2.63 -6.68
C VAL A 140 0.70 -3.32 -5.37
N GLY A 141 0.91 -2.61 -4.26
CA GLY A 141 0.40 -2.98 -2.95
C GLY A 141 -0.73 -2.06 -2.53
N VAL A 142 -1.82 -2.61 -2.02
CA VAL A 142 -2.93 -1.83 -1.46
C VAL A 142 -3.28 -2.34 -0.07
N LEU A 143 -3.22 -1.48 0.93
CA LEU A 143 -3.72 -1.73 2.27
C LEU A 143 -5.11 -1.12 2.42
N VAL A 144 -6.06 -1.92 2.89
CA VAL A 144 -7.42 -1.46 3.15
C VAL A 144 -7.66 -1.45 4.65
N TYR A 145 -8.34 -0.40 5.11
CA TYR A 145 -8.58 -0.13 6.51
C TYR A 145 -10.09 -0.12 6.83
N ASP A 146 -10.43 -0.33 8.09
CA ASP A 146 -11.73 0.04 8.63
C ASP A 146 -11.76 1.53 9.01
N ASP A 147 -12.93 2.03 9.41
CA ASP A 147 -13.15 3.44 9.78
C ASP A 147 -12.30 3.90 10.98
N GLU A 148 -11.73 2.98 11.76
CA GLU A 148 -10.86 3.27 12.90
C GLU A 148 -9.36 3.14 12.56
N GLY A 149 -9.01 2.88 11.30
CA GLY A 149 -7.63 2.69 10.83
C GLY A 149 -7.08 1.27 11.08
N GLY A 150 -7.93 0.32 11.48
CA GLY A 150 -7.60 -1.09 11.61
C GLY A 150 -7.41 -1.73 10.24
N VAL A 151 -6.40 -2.60 10.08
CA VAL A 151 -6.10 -3.23 8.78
C VAL A 151 -7.11 -4.34 8.49
N LEU A 152 -7.95 -4.13 7.48
CA LEU A 152 -8.85 -5.17 6.94
C LEU A 152 -8.09 -6.18 6.08
N GLY A 153 -7.07 -5.72 5.36
CA GLY A 153 -6.16 -6.62 4.65
C GLY A 153 -5.25 -5.92 3.65
N TYR A 154 -4.47 -6.74 2.96
CA TYR A 154 -3.51 -6.33 1.96
C TYR A 154 -3.81 -7.01 0.63
N VAL A 155 -3.74 -6.24 -0.45
CA VAL A 155 -3.95 -6.70 -1.82
C VAL A 155 -2.71 -6.42 -2.64
N PHE A 156 -2.15 -7.46 -3.22
CA PHE A 156 -0.99 -7.35 -4.10
C PHE A 156 -1.36 -7.65 -5.54
N PHE A 157 -0.82 -6.86 -6.46
CA PHE A 157 -0.91 -7.06 -7.89
C PHE A 157 0.48 -7.10 -8.51
N ALA A 158 0.72 -8.05 -9.42
CA ALA A 158 1.87 -8.08 -10.31
C ALA A 158 1.35 -8.01 -11.76
N SER A 159 0.86 -6.83 -12.16
CA SER A 159 0.24 -6.63 -13.46
C SER A 159 0.29 -5.16 -13.89
N THR A 160 0.76 -4.93 -15.11
CA THR A 160 0.74 -3.60 -15.75
C THR A 160 -0.67 -3.00 -15.81
N ARG A 161 -1.70 -3.83 -16.06
CA ARG A 161 -3.09 -3.36 -16.11
C ARG A 161 -3.61 -2.88 -14.75
N ALA A 162 -3.31 -3.62 -13.69
CA ALA A 162 -3.63 -3.16 -12.33
C ALA A 162 -2.84 -1.91 -11.97
N ARG A 163 -1.56 -1.88 -12.35
CA ARG A 163 -0.66 -0.74 -12.17
C ARG A 163 -1.14 0.53 -12.87
N GLU A 164 -1.69 0.42 -14.07
CA GLU A 164 -2.28 1.55 -14.81
C GLU A 164 -3.53 2.09 -14.10
N HIS A 165 -4.42 1.20 -13.63
CA HIS A 165 -5.60 1.61 -12.88
C HIS A 165 -5.24 2.36 -11.59
N PHE A 166 -4.40 1.77 -10.74
CA PHE A 166 -3.99 2.42 -9.49
C PHE A 166 -3.06 3.62 -9.69
N LYS A 167 -2.38 3.71 -10.85
CA LYS A 167 -1.71 4.96 -11.22
C LYS A 167 -2.72 6.09 -11.42
N GLY A 168 -3.86 5.81 -12.07
CA GLY A 168 -4.95 6.80 -12.19
C GLY A 168 -5.39 7.31 -10.82
N VAL A 169 -5.69 6.39 -9.90
CA VAL A 169 -6.06 6.71 -8.51
C VAL A 169 -5.01 7.60 -7.84
N TYR A 170 -3.73 7.23 -7.95
CA TYR A 170 -2.63 8.02 -7.39
C TYR A 170 -2.53 9.43 -7.96
N GLU A 171 -2.58 9.57 -9.29
CA GLU A 171 -2.45 10.87 -9.96
C GLU A 171 -3.67 11.76 -9.67
N ASP A 172 -4.87 11.18 -9.57
CA ASP A 172 -6.09 11.89 -9.20
C ASP A 172 -5.98 12.42 -7.75
N SER A 173 -5.57 11.59 -6.78
CA SER A 173 -5.34 12.03 -5.39
C SER A 173 -4.24 13.08 -5.27
N LYS A 174 -3.24 13.05 -6.15
CA LYS A 174 -2.14 14.00 -6.17
C LYS A 174 -2.52 15.34 -6.82
N TYR A 175 -3.47 15.33 -7.74
CA TYR A 175 -3.83 16.50 -8.58
C TYR A 175 -4.21 17.72 -7.74
N ASP A 176 -5.02 17.51 -6.69
CA ASP A 176 -5.49 18.57 -5.79
C ASP A 176 -4.59 18.72 -4.54
N ALA A 177 -3.57 17.88 -4.38
CA ALA A 177 -2.69 17.89 -3.22
C ALA A 177 -1.60 18.98 -3.31
N GLU A 178 -1.29 19.58 -2.17
CA GLU A 178 -0.28 20.63 -2.07
C GLU A 178 1.11 20.03 -1.90
N ARG A 179 2.03 20.33 -2.82
CA ARG A 179 3.42 19.90 -2.65
C ARG A 179 4.06 20.60 -1.46
N PHE A 180 4.48 19.84 -0.46
CA PHE A 180 5.23 20.36 0.67
C PHE A 180 6.60 20.86 0.20
N LYS A 181 6.97 22.05 0.67
CA LYS A 181 8.30 22.64 0.51
C LYS A 181 8.76 23.05 1.91
N PRO A 182 9.89 22.52 2.40
CA PRO A 182 10.44 22.88 3.70
C PRO A 182 10.81 24.36 3.81
#